data_AF-A0A4P8PN66-F1
#
_entry.id   AF-A0A4P8PN66-F1
#
_cell.length_a   1.000
_cell.length_b   1.000
_cell.length_c   1.000
_cell.angle_alpha   90.00
_cell.angle_beta   90.00
_cell.angle_gamma   90.00
#
_symmetry.space_group_name_H-M   'P 1'
#
loop_
_entity.id
_entity.type
_entity.pdbx_description
1 polymer ?
#
loop_
_entity_poly.entity_id
_entity_poly.type
_entity_poly.pdbx_seq_one_letter_code
_entity_poly.pdbx_strand_id
1 'polypeptide(L)'
;MTEENGTAAASERRRRGVAMMNQVYGWEMPADVPGDFFAVTADHLFADIWTRPGLSLRDRRLLLLGAIAAQGQTDVARIQINAALHNEELTEQQIEEAAIFLCHYVGWPLGTGLNNALIAVKAERRKTARAAEQARAE
;
A
#
# COMPACT_ATOMS: atom_id res chain seq x y z
N MET A 1 43.67 6.22 8.95
CA MET A 1 42.87 4.99 9.03
C MET A 1 41.60 5.28 8.26
N THR A 2 41.61 4.98 6.97
CA THR A 2 40.48 5.21 6.06
C THR A 2 39.46 4.13 6.35
N GLU A 3 38.39 4.47 7.05
CA GLU A 3 37.24 3.58 7.18
C GLU A 3 36.64 3.40 5.79
N GLU A 4 36.67 2.15 5.34
CA GLU A 4 36.02 1.68 4.13
C GLU A 4 34.53 1.99 4.23
N ASN A 5 34.08 2.96 3.44
CA ASN A 5 32.67 3.26 3.24
C ASN A 5 32.05 2.20 2.31
N GLY A 6 32.14 0.93 2.73
CA GLY A 6 31.48 -0.20 2.10
C GLY A 6 30.04 -0.22 2.57
N THR A 7 29.10 -0.18 1.63
CA THR A 7 27.69 -0.49 1.85
C THR A 7 27.57 -1.83 2.58
N ALA A 8 27.45 -1.79 3.91
CA ALA A 8 27.25 -2.99 4.70
C ALA A 8 25.96 -3.65 4.23
N ALA A 9 26.05 -4.93 3.85
CA ALA A 9 24.90 -5.70 3.40
C ALA A 9 23.76 -5.58 4.42
N ALA A 10 22.57 -5.19 3.94
CA ALA A 10 21.38 -4.99 4.77
C ALA A 10 21.15 -6.16 5.73
N SER A 11 20.82 -5.88 6.99
CA SER A 11 20.57 -6.92 8.00
C SER A 11 19.45 -7.89 7.57
N GLU A 12 19.40 -9.09 8.15
CA GLU A 12 18.32 -10.06 7.83
C GLU A 12 16.93 -9.49 8.15
N ARG A 13 16.81 -8.76 9.26
CA ARG A 13 15.60 -8.02 9.64
C ARG A 13 15.21 -7.02 8.55
N ARG A 14 16.16 -6.25 8.03
CA ARG A 14 15.96 -5.30 6.94
C ARG A 14 15.49 -5.96 5.66
N ARG A 15 16.12 -7.07 5.27
CA ARG A 15 15.71 -7.84 4.07
C ARG A 15 14.27 -8.33 4.18
N ARG A 16 13.91 -8.95 5.32
CA ARG A 16 12.53 -9.37 5.58
C ARG A 16 11.54 -8.21 5.56
N GLY A 17 11.91 -7.09 6.18
CA GLY A 17 11.10 -5.87 6.21
C GLY A 17 10.81 -5.33 4.83
N VAL A 18 11.85 -5.18 4.01
CA VAL A 18 11.72 -4.73 2.62
C VAL A 18 10.93 -5.74 1.77
N ALA A 19 11.14 -7.04 1.95
CA ALA A 19 10.34 -8.05 1.25
C ALA A 19 8.84 -7.91 1.57
N MET A 20 8.48 -7.74 2.85
CA MET A 20 7.09 -7.50 3.25
C MET A 20 6.57 -6.16 2.75
N MET A 21 7.38 -5.09 2.79
CA MET A 21 7.01 -3.78 2.24
C MET A 21 6.69 -3.86 0.74
N ASN A 22 7.53 -4.56 -0.04
CA ASN A 22 7.33 -4.78 -1.46
C ASN A 22 6.06 -5.60 -1.71
N GLN A 23 5.80 -6.62 -0.90
CA GLN A 23 4.55 -7.37 -0.96
C GLN A 23 3.33 -6.47 -0.67
N VAL A 24 3.41 -5.58 0.31
CA VAL A 24 2.29 -4.69 0.70
C VAL A 24 2.02 -3.61 -0.34
N TYR A 25 3.04 -3.08 -1.01
CA TYR A 25 2.86 -1.95 -1.93
C TYR A 25 2.90 -2.32 -3.41
N GLY A 26 3.40 -3.50 -3.76
CA GLY A 26 3.50 -3.95 -5.15
C GLY A 26 4.60 -3.26 -5.95
N TRP A 27 5.60 -2.66 -5.30
CA TRP A 27 6.79 -2.10 -5.95
C TRP A 27 8.07 -2.47 -5.21
N GLU A 28 9.19 -2.47 -5.93
CA GLU A 28 10.49 -2.84 -5.38
C GLU A 28 11.17 -1.66 -4.67
N MET A 29 11.53 -1.88 -3.40
CA MET A 29 12.35 -0.95 -2.61
C MET A 29 13.76 -1.52 -2.39
N PRO A 30 14.81 -0.70 -2.43
CA PRO A 30 16.16 -1.12 -2.09
C PRO A 30 16.31 -1.39 -0.58
N ALA A 31 17.08 -2.43 -0.23
CA ALA A 31 17.30 -2.82 1.16
C ALA A 31 18.37 -1.98 1.88
N ASP A 32 19.26 -1.36 1.13
CA ASP A 32 20.42 -0.59 1.59
C ASP A 32 20.12 0.90 1.84
N VAL A 33 18.85 1.32 1.80
CA VAL A 33 18.45 2.70 2.16
C VAL A 33 18.87 2.99 3.62
N PRO A 34 19.78 3.97 3.85
CA PRO A 34 20.30 4.24 5.18
C PRO A 34 19.34 5.06 6.04
N GLY A 35 19.61 5.10 7.34
CA GLY A 35 18.97 6.03 8.29
C GLY A 35 17.82 5.45 9.10
N ASP A 36 17.61 6.04 10.27
CA ASP A 36 16.66 5.54 11.29
C ASP A 36 15.21 5.60 10.82
N PHE A 37 14.85 6.59 10.00
CA PHE A 37 13.50 6.71 9.45
C PHE A 37 13.10 5.50 8.59
N PHE A 38 14.02 5.05 7.74
CA PHE A 38 13.78 3.85 6.95
C PHE A 38 13.86 2.59 7.81
N ALA A 39 14.75 2.57 8.82
CA ALA A 39 14.82 1.47 9.77
C ALA A 39 13.50 1.25 10.53
N VAL A 40 12.87 2.28 11.09
CA VAL A 40 11.58 2.12 11.79
C VAL A 40 10.46 1.64 10.86
N THR A 41 10.55 1.97 9.58
CA THR A 41 9.58 1.55 8.55
C THR A 41 9.81 0.11 8.12
N ALA A 42 10.99 -0.21 7.60
CA ALA A 42 11.30 -1.55 7.11
C ALA A 42 11.52 -2.54 8.26
N ASP A 43 12.39 -2.22 9.22
CA ASP A 43 12.92 -3.15 10.21
C ASP A 43 11.96 -3.43 11.38
N HIS A 44 10.94 -2.58 11.52
CA HIS A 44 9.92 -2.71 12.54
C HIS A 44 8.51 -2.79 11.96
N LEU A 45 8.00 -1.74 11.30
CA LEU A 45 6.62 -1.77 10.79
C LEU A 45 6.40 -2.96 9.82
N PHE A 46 7.24 -3.13 8.80
CA PHE A 46 7.05 -4.23 7.86
C PHE A 46 7.63 -5.57 8.35
N ALA A 47 8.80 -5.58 8.97
CA ALA A 47 9.41 -6.83 9.42
C ALA A 47 8.67 -7.48 10.61
N ASP A 48 8.10 -6.67 11.50
CA ASP A 48 7.56 -7.13 12.79
C ASP A 48 6.06 -6.89 12.97
N ILE A 49 5.44 -5.86 12.37
CA ILE A 49 4.00 -5.56 12.58
C ILE A 49 3.14 -6.19 11.49
N TRP A 50 3.50 -6.01 10.22
CA TRP A 50 2.75 -6.59 9.08
C TRP A 50 2.84 -8.12 9.00
N THR A 51 3.88 -8.71 9.57
CA THR A 51 4.13 -10.16 9.59
C THR A 51 3.49 -10.89 10.78
N ARG A 52 2.86 -10.18 11.73
CA ARG A 52 2.29 -10.81 12.94
C ARG A 52 1.22 -11.84 12.56
N PRO A 53 1.07 -12.93 13.33
CA PRO A 53 -0.08 -13.81 13.15
C PRO A 53 -1.37 -13.13 13.63
N GLY A 54 -2.52 -13.68 13.21
CA GLY A 54 -3.85 -13.32 13.72
C GLY A 54 -4.75 -12.60 12.72
N LEU A 55 -4.18 -11.85 11.76
CA LEU A 55 -4.91 -11.27 10.63
C LEU A 55 -4.23 -11.65 9.32
N SER A 56 -5.00 -11.78 8.24
CA SER A 56 -4.43 -11.88 6.89
C SER A 56 -3.96 -10.51 6.39
N LEU A 57 -3.22 -10.46 5.29
CA LEU A 57 -2.89 -9.18 4.62
C LEU A 57 -4.17 -8.45 4.16
N ARG A 58 -5.13 -9.21 3.64
CA ARG A 58 -6.45 -8.69 3.25
C ARG A 58 -7.17 -8.03 4.41
N ASP A 59 -7.21 -8.67 5.58
CA ASP A 59 -7.90 -8.11 6.75
C ASP A 59 -7.20 -6.85 7.27
N ARG A 60 -5.86 -6.84 7.28
CA ARG A 60 -5.08 -5.63 7.59
C ARG A 60 -5.38 -4.50 6.62
N ARG A 61 -5.46 -4.81 5.33
CA ARG A 61 -5.78 -3.81 4.30
C ARG A 61 -7.16 -3.20 4.54
N LEU A 62 -8.16 -4.04 4.80
CA LEU A 62 -9.51 -3.58 5.05
C LEU A 62 -9.58 -2.67 6.29
N LEU A 63 -8.92 -3.06 7.38
CA LEU A 63 -8.82 -2.24 8.60
C LEU A 63 -8.12 -0.90 8.33
N LEU A 64 -6.99 -0.94 7.63
CA LEU A 64 -6.19 0.24 7.30
C LEU A 64 -6.97 1.21 6.40
N LEU A 65 -7.67 0.71 5.38
CA LEU A 65 -8.52 1.53 4.51
C LEU A 65 -9.66 2.18 5.30
N GLY A 66 -10.27 1.46 6.25
CA GLY A 66 -11.27 2.03 7.15
C GLY A 66 -10.71 3.19 7.99
N ALA A 67 -9.52 3.01 8.58
CA ALA A 67 -8.85 4.05 9.36
C ALA A 67 -8.48 5.28 8.51
N ILE A 68 -7.94 5.06 7.31
CA ILE A 68 -7.58 6.12 6.36
C ILE A 68 -8.82 6.91 5.93
N ALA A 69 -9.92 6.21 5.61
CA ALA A 69 -11.19 6.84 5.26
C ALA A 69 -11.73 7.68 6.42
N ALA A 70 -11.72 7.14 7.64
CA ALA A 70 -12.13 7.87 8.85
C ALA A 70 -11.29 9.13 9.12
N GLN A 71 -10.05 9.19 8.62
CA GLN A 71 -9.16 10.34 8.74
C GLN A 71 -9.21 11.28 7.52
N GLY A 72 -10.01 10.98 6.50
CA GLY A 72 -10.12 11.78 5.28
C GLY A 72 -8.85 11.78 4.41
N GLN A 73 -7.97 10.80 4.58
CA GLN A 73 -6.66 10.74 3.91
C GLN A 73 -6.76 10.15 2.50
N THR A 74 -7.44 10.87 1.60
CA THR A 74 -7.79 10.39 0.25
C THR A 74 -6.56 10.02 -0.59
N ASP A 75 -5.45 10.76 -0.49
CA ASP A 75 -4.22 10.46 -1.24
C ASP A 75 -3.60 9.13 -0.80
N VAL A 76 -3.58 8.88 0.51
CA VAL A 76 -3.12 7.61 1.07
C VAL A 76 -4.08 6.48 0.68
N ALA A 77 -5.39 6.75 0.67
CA ALA A 77 -6.40 5.78 0.23
C ALA A 77 -6.14 5.32 -1.21
N ARG A 78 -5.81 6.22 -2.13
CA ARG A 78 -5.49 5.87 -3.53
C ARG A 78 -4.32 4.90 -3.62
N ILE A 79 -3.26 5.13 -2.85
CA ILE A 79 -2.07 4.26 -2.81
C ILE A 79 -2.47 2.86 -2.33
N GLN A 80 -3.19 2.79 -1.21
CA GLN A 80 -3.59 1.53 -0.58
C GLN A 80 -4.59 0.74 -1.43
N ILE A 81 -5.54 1.42 -2.08
CA ILE A 81 -6.50 0.82 -3.01
C ILE A 81 -5.76 0.23 -4.21
N ASN A 82 -4.82 0.99 -4.80
CA ASN A 82 -4.08 0.49 -5.95
C ASN A 82 -3.29 -0.77 -5.61
N ALA A 83 -2.58 -0.78 -4.47
CA ALA A 83 -1.86 -1.94 -3.99
C ALA A 83 -2.80 -3.13 -3.67
N ALA A 84 -3.93 -2.89 -3.00
CA ALA A 84 -4.91 -3.93 -2.68
C ALA A 84 -5.47 -4.61 -3.94
N LEU A 85 -5.74 -3.84 -5.00
CA LEU A 85 -6.23 -4.36 -6.28
C LEU A 85 -5.13 -5.02 -7.12
N HIS A 86 -3.86 -4.61 -6.96
CA HIS A 86 -2.72 -5.25 -7.62
C HIS A 86 -2.40 -6.61 -6.99
N ASN A 87 -2.45 -6.68 -5.65
CA ASN A 87 -2.19 -7.87 -4.87
C ASN A 87 -3.38 -8.82 -4.76
N GLU A 88 -4.50 -8.49 -5.42
CA GLU A 88 -5.75 -9.28 -5.39
C GLU A 88 -6.31 -9.50 -3.97
N GLU A 89 -6.02 -8.58 -3.04
CA GLU A 89 -6.50 -8.64 -1.66
C GLU A 89 -7.98 -8.28 -1.58
N LEU A 90 -8.41 -7.32 -2.40
CA LEU A 90 -9.78 -6.82 -2.48
C LEU A 90 -10.19 -6.63 -3.94
N THR A 91 -11.48 -6.75 -4.22
CA THR A 91 -12.04 -6.37 -5.53
C THR A 91 -12.55 -4.93 -5.51
N GLU A 92 -12.72 -4.32 -6.69
CA GLU A 92 -13.33 -2.98 -6.79
C GLU A 92 -14.70 -2.92 -6.08
N GLN A 93 -15.51 -3.96 -6.26
CA GLN A 93 -16.85 -4.07 -5.65
C GLN A 93 -16.78 -4.15 -4.12
N GLN A 94 -15.79 -4.86 -3.57
CA GLN A 94 -15.61 -4.94 -2.11
C GLN A 94 -15.19 -3.60 -1.51
N ILE A 95 -14.37 -2.82 -2.23
CA ILE A 95 -13.95 -1.48 -1.78
C ILE A 95 -15.12 -0.49 -1.86
N GLU A 96 -15.93 -0.57 -2.92
CA GLU A 96 -17.16 0.22 -3.07
C GLU A 96 -18.16 -0.08 -1.94
N GLU A 97 -18.40 -1.36 -1.64
CA GLU A 97 -19.25 -1.78 -0.51
C GLU A 97 -18.73 -1.26 0.82
N ALA A 98 -17.41 -1.33 1.06
CA ALA A 98 -16.81 -0.77 2.26
C ALA A 98 -17.01 0.75 2.36
N ALA A 99 -16.93 1.49 1.25
CA ALA A 99 -17.18 2.93 1.22
C ALA A 99 -18.64 3.26 1.56
N ILE A 100 -19.60 2.51 1.01
CA ILE A 100 -21.03 2.65 1.32
C ILE A 100 -21.27 2.40 2.80
N PHE A 101 -20.73 1.31 3.34
CA PHE A 101 -20.85 0.99 4.76
C PHE A 101 -20.25 2.11 5.64
N LEU A 102 -19.06 2.60 5.29
CA LEU A 102 -18.38 3.65 6.04
C LEU A 102 -19.14 4.98 6.04
N CYS A 103 -19.92 5.32 5.00
CA CYS A 103 -20.80 6.50 5.02
C CYS A 103 -21.73 6.53 6.26
N HIS A 104 -22.11 5.37 6.79
CA HIS A 104 -22.97 5.26 7.98
C HIS A 104 -22.23 5.44 9.31
N TYR A 105 -20.92 5.16 9.36
CA TYR A 105 -20.15 5.16 10.62
C TYR A 105 -19.18 6.32 10.75
N VAL A 106 -18.66 6.83 9.63
CA VAL A 106 -17.74 7.99 9.61
C VAL A 106 -18.36 9.20 8.91
N GLY A 107 -19.61 9.07 8.45
CA GLY A 107 -20.35 10.12 7.76
C GLY A 107 -20.11 10.15 6.25
N TRP A 108 -21.10 10.68 5.54
CA TRP A 108 -21.11 10.75 4.08
C TRP A 108 -19.88 11.43 3.46
N PRO A 109 -19.34 12.56 3.97
CA PRO A 109 -18.18 13.20 3.35
C PRO A 109 -16.95 12.29 3.30
N LEU A 110 -16.69 11.56 4.39
CA LEU A 110 -15.52 10.70 4.52
C LEU A 110 -15.69 9.38 3.76
N GLY A 111 -16.86 8.73 3.86
CA GLY A 111 -17.15 7.52 3.09
C GLY A 111 -17.15 7.77 1.57
N THR A 112 -17.73 8.89 1.12
CA THR A 112 -17.66 9.33 -0.28
C THR A 112 -16.22 9.62 -0.72
N GLY A 113 -15.37 10.13 0.17
CA GLY A 113 -13.94 10.32 -0.08
C GLY A 113 -13.23 9.02 -0.47
N LEU A 114 -13.52 7.91 0.22
CA LEU A 114 -12.99 6.59 -0.13
C LEU A 114 -13.49 6.13 -1.51
N ASN A 115 -14.78 6.30 -1.80
CA ASN A 115 -15.33 5.95 -3.11
C ASN A 115 -14.72 6.77 -4.25
N ASN A 116 -14.50 8.08 -4.03
CA ASN A 116 -13.84 8.94 -5.01
C ASN A 116 -12.39 8.51 -5.27
N ALA A 117 -11.67 8.07 -4.22
CA ALA A 117 -10.35 7.49 -4.38
C ALA A 117 -10.37 6.23 -5.26
N LEU A 118 -11.35 5.34 -5.05
CA LEU A 118 -11.55 4.16 -5.89
C LEU A 118 -11.82 4.54 -7.36
N ILE A 119 -12.72 5.50 -7.61
CA ILE A 119 -13.03 6.01 -8.96
C ILE A 119 -11.76 6.52 -9.64
N ALA A 120 -10.96 7.33 -8.93
CA ALA A 120 -9.70 7.85 -9.46
C ALA A 120 -8.72 6.73 -9.81
N VAL A 121 -8.55 5.72 -8.93
CA VAL A 121 -7.68 4.57 -9.20
C VAL A 121 -8.15 3.79 -10.42
N LYS A 122 -9.46 3.54 -10.57
CA LYS A 122 -10.04 2.86 -11.74
C LYS A 122 -9.75 3.62 -13.04
N ALA A 123 -9.91 4.94 -13.02
CA ALA A 123 -9.63 5.79 -14.17
C ALA A 123 -8.15 5.71 -14.59
N GLU A 124 -7.23 5.83 -13.64
CA GLU A 124 -5.79 5.74 -13.91
C GLU A 124 -5.38 4.36 -14.44
N ARG A 125 -5.84 3.26 -13.81
CA ARG A 125 -5.53 1.90 -14.28
C ARG A 125 -6.02 1.66 -15.71
N ARG A 126 -7.22 2.15 -16.06
CA ARG A 126 -7.75 2.07 -17.44
C ARG A 126 -6.94 2.89 -18.43
N LYS A 127 -6.44 4.06 -18.02
CA LYS A 127 -5.58 4.90 -18.85
C LYS A 127 -4.25 4.22 -19.11
N THR A 128 -3.60 3.69 -18.07
CA THR A 128 -2.33 2.94 -18.19
C THR A 128 -2.48 1.71 -19.07
N ALA A 129 -3.57 0.93 -18.92
CA ALA A 129 -3.82 -0.24 -19.75
C ALA A 129 -3.94 0.12 -21.24
N ARG A 130 -4.71 1.17 -21.57
CA ARG A 130 -4.86 1.64 -22.96
C ARG A 130 -3.53 2.13 -23.55
N ALA A 131 -2.74 2.86 -22.79
CA ALA A 131 -1.42 3.32 -23.25
C ALA A 131 -0.47 2.14 -23.52
N ALA A 132 -0.50 1.11 -22.67
CA ALA A 132 0.30 -0.10 -22.86
C ALA A 132 -0.14 -0.92 -24.08
N GLU A 133 -1.45 -0.96 -24.37
CA GLU A 133 -1.98 -1.59 -25.60
C GLU A 133 -1.54 -0.86 -26.86
N GLN A 134 -1.61 0.47 -26.86
CA GLN A 134 -1.16 1.31 -27.98
C GLN A 134 0.34 1.13 -28.26
N ALA A 135 1.18 1.18 -27.23
CA ALA A 135 2.62 1.00 -27.36
C ALA A 135 3.04 -0.40 -27.83
N ARG A 136 2.17 -1.41 -27.68
CA ARG A 136 2.40 -2.77 -28.21
C ARG A 136 1.94 -2.95 -29.66
N ALA A 137 1.11 -2.04 -30.15
CA ALA A 137 0.59 -2.05 -31.51
C ALA A 137 1.48 -1.27 -32.50
N GLU A 138 2.41 -0.47 -31.98
CA GLU A 138 3.47 0.26 -32.71
C GLU A 138 4.75 -0.59 -32.81
#